data_AF-A0A7C2FYQ6-F1
#
_entry.id   AF-A0A7C2FYQ6-F1
#
_cell.length_a   1.000
_cell.length_b   1.000
_cell.length_c   1.000
_cell.angle_alpha   90.00
_cell.angle_beta   90.00
_cell.angle_gamma   90.00
#
_symmetry.space_group_name_H-M   'P 1'
#
loop_
_entity.id
_entity.type
_entity.pdbx_description
1 polymer ?
#
loop_
_entity_poly.entity_id
_entity_poly.type
_entity_poly.pdbx_seq_one_letter_code
_entity_poly.pdbx_strand_id
1 'polypeptide(L)' 'MSTLREASAIGAAVIGVKALGLGEFEYVRKIARAEKVFKPKEVLIRVFNEKLKLMIDVYKANKRFFKRLNTKGFV' A
#
# COMPACT_ATOMS: atom_id res chain seq x y z
N MET A 1 -7.09 -12.60 12.39
CA MET A 1 -8.37 -11.92 12.08
C MET A 1 -8.14 -10.94 10.93
N SER A 2 -9.14 -10.73 10.07
CA SER A 2 -9.05 -10.12 8.74
C SER A 2 -9.09 -8.58 8.76
N THR A 3 -8.10 -7.95 9.38
CA THR A 3 -8.00 -6.47 9.49
C THR A 3 -8.10 -5.75 8.13
N LEU A 4 -7.64 -6.40 7.05
CA LEU A 4 -7.71 -5.86 5.69
C LEU A 4 -9.15 -5.74 5.15
N ARG A 5 -10.05 -6.65 5.55
CA ARG A 5 -11.47 -6.62 5.14
C ARG A 5 -12.24 -5.54 5.90
N GLU A 6 -11.86 -5.24 7.14
CA GLU A 6 -12.47 -4.19 7.94
C GLU A 6 -12.12 -2.79 7.44
N ALA A 7 -10.85 -2.55 7.06
CA ALA A 7 -10.43 -1.24 6.56
C ALA A 7 -11.19 -0.80 5.30
N SER A 8 -11.40 -1.73 4.35
CA SER A 8 -12.17 -1.47 3.13
C SER A 8 -13.64 -1.16 3.41
N ALA A 9 -14.27 -1.91 4.32
CA ALA A 9 -15.66 -1.69 4.71
C ALA A 9 -15.85 -0.34 5.43
N ILE A 10 -14.93 0.00 6.34
CA ILE A 10 -14.90 1.30 7.04
C ILE A 10 -14.77 2.44 6.02
N GLY A 11 -13.86 2.30 5.04
CA GLY A 11 -13.69 3.27 3.97
C GLY A 11 -14.96 3.48 3.14
N ALA A 12 -15.60 2.38 2.71
CA ALA A 12 -16.85 2.44 1.95
C ALA A 12 -17.99 3.10 2.74
N ALA A 13 -18.13 2.78 4.03
CA ALA A 13 -19.15 3.37 4.89
C ALA A 13 -18.99 4.89 5.03
N VAL A 14 -17.76 5.37 5.19
CA VAL A 14 -17.44 6.81 5.28
C VAL A 14 -17.82 7.53 3.99
N ILE A 15 -17.48 6.95 2.84
CA ILE A 15 -17.85 7.53 1.53
C ILE A 15 -19.37 7.67 1.42
N GLY A 16 -20.12 6.63 1.82
CA GLY A 16 -21.58 6.67 1.86
C GLY A 16 -22.13 7.78 2.77
N VAL A 17 -21.61 7.90 3.99
CA VAL A 17 -22.01 8.93 4.96
C VAL A 17 -21.76 10.35 4.40
N LYS A 18 -20.61 10.58 3.76
CA LYS A 18 -20.29 11.87 3.14
C LYS A 18 -21.21 12.19 1.96
N ALA A 19 -21.47 11.20 1.10
CA ALA A 19 -22.34 11.36 -0.07
C ALA A 19 -23.79 11.71 0.33
N LEU A 20 -24.26 11.20 1.48
CA LEU A 20 -25.58 11.50 2.02
C LEU A 20 -25.64 12.83 2.80
N GLY A 21 -24.54 13.56 2.92
CA GLY A 21 -24.48 14.82 3.68
C GLY A 21 -24.60 14.63 5.20
N LEU A 22 -24.44 13.39 5.70
CA LEU A 22 -24.62 13.03 7.10
C LEU A 22 -23.35 13.21 7.94
N GLY A 23 -22.20 13.49 7.31
CA GLY A 23 -20.94 13.71 8.01
C GLY A 23 -19.76 14.04 7.10
N GLU A 24 -18.65 14.41 7.73
CA GLU A 24 -17.37 14.75 7.07
C GLU A 24 -16.39 13.58 7.10
N PHE A 25 -15.40 13.59 6.19
CA PHE A 25 -14.35 12.57 6.15
C PHE A 25 -13.53 12.48 7.45
N GLU A 26 -13.48 13.55 8.25
CA GLU A 26 -12.83 13.52 9.56
C GLU A 26 -13.43 12.48 10.51
N TYR A 27 -14.67 12.03 10.28
CA TYR A 27 -15.30 10.94 11.02
C TYR A 27 -14.45 9.66 11.03
N VAL A 28 -13.66 9.41 9.97
CA VAL A 28 -12.71 8.29 9.88
C VAL A 28 -11.76 8.24 11.07
N ARG A 29 -11.30 9.39 11.56
CA ARG A 29 -10.34 9.46 12.69
C ARG A 29 -10.92 8.91 13.99
N LYS A 30 -12.26 8.92 14.15
CA LYS A 30 -12.94 8.41 15.35
C LYS A 30 -13.07 6.89 15.32
N ILE A 31 -13.20 6.30 14.13
CA ILE A 31 -13.48 4.87 13.93
C ILE A 31 -12.24 4.06 13.55
N ALA A 32 -11.28 4.64 12.83
CA ALA A 32 -10.03 4.00 12.47
C ALA A 32 -8.92 4.46 13.42
N ARG A 33 -8.41 3.53 14.24
CA ARG A 33 -7.27 3.78 15.13
C ARG A 33 -6.01 3.15 14.58
N ALA A 34 -4.91 3.89 14.60
CA ALA A 34 -3.60 3.33 14.31
C ALA A 34 -3.17 2.44 15.48
N GLU A 35 -3.18 1.12 15.29
CA GLU A 35 -2.75 0.17 16.33
C GLU A 35 -1.25 0.29 16.63
N LYS A 36 -0.43 0.59 15.61
CA LYS A 36 1.02 0.64 15.75
C LYS A 36 1.64 1.66 14.81
N VAL A 37 2.54 2.47 15.35
CA VAL A 37 3.37 3.40 14.58
C VAL A 37 4.76 2.80 14.46
N PHE A 38 5.19 2.49 13.24
CA PHE A 38 6.54 2.01 12.96
C PHE A 38 7.44 3.19 12.61
N LYS A 39 8.37 3.53 13.52
CA LYS A 39 9.37 4.56 13.25
C LYS A 39 10.55 3.97 12.48
N PRO A 40 11.07 4.66 11.45
CA PRO A 40 12.30 4.24 10.77
C PRO A 40 13.45 4.15 11.77
N LYS A 41 14.27 3.10 11.65
CA LYS A 41 15.56 3.05 12.34
C LYS A 41 16.59 3.70 11.44
N GLU A 42 17.18 4.82 11.87
CA GLU A 42 18.08 5.64 11.05
C GLU A 42 19.24 4.83 10.45
N VAL A 43 19.83 3.93 11.25
CA VAL A 43 20.91 3.03 10.84
C VAL A 43 20.51 2.13 9.66
N LEU A 44 19.22 1.78 9.55
CA LEU A 44 18.72 0.91 8.49
C LEU A 44 18.34 1.67 7.22
N ILE A 45 18.13 2.99 7.29
CA ILE A 45 17.69 3.79 6.13
C ILE A 45 18.69 3.64 4.98
N ARG A 46 19.98 3.81 5.26
CA ARG A 46 21.03 3.69 4.23
C ARG A 46 21.05 2.29 3.62
N VAL A 47 21.00 1.25 4.45
CA VAL A 47 21.03 -0.15 4.00
C VAL A 47 19.82 -0.47 3.11
N PHE A 48 18.62 -0.03 3.49
CA PHE A 48 17.43 -0.27 2.67
C PHE A 48 17.43 0.56 1.38
N ASN A 49 17.99 1.76 1.38
CA ASN A 49 18.15 2.55 0.16
C ASN A 49 19.09 1.88 -0.84
N GLU A 50 20.22 1.33 -0.39
CA GLU A 50 21.15 0.58 -1.24
C GLU A 50 20.50 -0.70 -1.79
N LYS A 51 19.76 -1.43 -0.94
CA LYS A 51 18.99 -2.61 -1.37
C LYS A 51 17.90 -2.27 -2.40
N LEU A 52 17.17 -1.17 -2.19
CA LEU A 52 16.14 -0.72 -3.12
C LEU A 52 16.74 -0.35 -4.47
N LYS A 53 17.88 0.36 -4.48
CA LYS A 53 18.61 0.69 -5.70
C LYS A 53 18.99 -0.57 -6.48
N LEU A 54 19.59 -1.54 -5.80
CA LEU A 54 19.94 -2.83 -6.42
C LEU A 54 18.72 -3.54 -7.01
N MET A 55 17.61 -3.57 -6.27
CA MET A 55 16.36 -4.19 -6.74
C MET A 55 15.82 -3.50 -8.00
N ILE A 56 15.83 -2.17 -8.03
CA ILE A 56 15.40 -1.38 -9.19
C ILE A 56 16.29 -1.67 -10.40
N ASP A 57 17.61 -1.72 -10.21
CA ASP A 57 18.56 -1.96 -11.29
C ASP A 57 18.38 -3.39 -11.85
N VAL A 58 18.22 -4.38 -10.98
CA VAL A 58 17.89 -5.76 -11.37
C VAL A 58 16.56 -5.83 -12.13
N TYR A 59 15.51 -5.16 -11.64
CA TYR A 59 14.22 -5.12 -12.33
C TYR A 59 14.34 -4.47 -13.71
N LYS A 60 15.04 -3.33 -13.83
CA LYS A 60 15.24 -2.64 -15.11
C LYS A 60 16.00 -3.50 -16.11
N ALA A 61 17.08 -4.16 -15.68
CA ALA A 61 17.84 -5.08 -16.51
C ALA A 61 16.98 -6.24 -17.02
N ASN A 62 16.09 -6.75 -16.16
CA ASN A 62 15.28 -7.92 -16.46
C ASN A 62 13.91 -7.61 -17.11
N LYS A 63 13.50 -6.34 -17.15
CA LYS A 63 12.19 -5.89 -17.64
C LYS A 63 11.82 -6.45 -19.02
N ARG A 64 12.79 -6.52 -19.94
CA ARG A 64 12.57 -7.05 -21.30
C ARG A 64 12.31 -8.56 -21.30
N PHE A 65 12.97 -9.33 -20.44
CA PHE A 65 12.73 -10.77 -20.30
C PHE A 65 11.34 -11.04 -19.73
N PHE A 66 10.93 -10.31 -18.69
CA PHE A 66 9.57 -10.41 -18.14
C PHE A 66 8.50 -10.02 -19.17
N LYS A 67 8.74 -8.96 -19.96
CA LYS A 67 7.81 -8.59 -21.05
C LYS A 67 7.64 -9.73 -22.07
N ARG A 68 8.74 -10.44 -22.42
CA ARG A 68 8.69 -11.59 -23.34
C ARG A 68 7.92 -12.77 -22.77
N LEU A 69 8.01 -13.02 -21.47
CA LEU A 69 7.22 -14.06 -20.79
C LEU A 69 5.74 -13.71 -20.76
N ASN A 70 5.41 -12.45 -20.49
CA ASN A 70 4.01 -11.97 -20.47
C ASN A 70 3.36 -11.89 -21.86
N THR A 71 4.15 -11.82 -22.94
CA THR A 71 3.62 -11.86 -24.32
C THR A 71 3.45 -13.29 -24.85
N LYS A 72 4.08 -14.29 -24.22
CA LYS A 72 4.00 -15.69 -24.64
C LYS A 72 2.86 -16.50 -23.99
N GLY A 73 1.88 -15.84 -23.35
CA GLY A 73 0.67 -16.53 -22.88
C GLY A 73 0.96 -17.66 -21.89
N PHE A 74 1.80 -17.41 -20.88
CA PHE A 74 1.76 -18.20 -19.64
C PHE A 74 0.73 -17.60 -18.64
N VAL A 75 -0.34 -17.04 -19.21
CA VAL A 75 -1.64 -16.70 -18.59
C VAL A 75 -2.69 -17.16 -19.59
#